data_AF-A0A7C4W886-F1
#
_entry.id   AF-A0A7C4W886-F1
#
_cell.length_a   1.000
_cell.length_b   1.000
_cell.length_c   1.000
_cell.angle_alpha   90.00
_cell.angle_beta   90.00
_cell.angle_gamma   90.00
#
_symmetry.space_group_name_H-M   'P 1'
#
loop_
_entity.id
_entity.type
_entity.pdbx_description
1 polymer ?
#
loop_
_entity_poly.entity_id
_entity_poly.type
_entity_poly.pdbx_seq_one_letter_code
_entity_poly.pdbx_strand_id
1 'polypeptide(L)'
;MSNEEIEEIRQRKLIALQRRLAEEQRKAQMEQQIEMQKQAILRTILTPEARQRLTNLKLVKSEFASQLELYLIQLAQQGKLPVPLTDEQLKKIINSTSITET
;
A
#
# COMPACT_ATOMS: atom_id res chain seq x y z
N MET A 1 -0.86 20.61 52.64
CA MET A 1 -1.00 20.40 51.18
C MET A 1 -2.47 20.57 50.86
N SER A 2 -2.82 21.65 50.17
CA SER A 2 -4.19 22.10 49.98
C SER A 2 -4.84 21.40 48.78
N ASN A 3 -6.16 21.19 48.82
CA ASN A 3 -6.95 20.59 47.73
C ASN A 3 -6.68 21.22 46.34
N GLU A 4 -6.35 22.51 46.32
CA GLU A 4 -6.07 23.29 45.13
C GLU A 4 -4.83 22.79 44.35
N GLU A 5 -3.78 22.39 45.06
CA GLU A 5 -2.58 21.81 44.41
C GLU A 5 -2.87 20.45 43.77
N ILE A 6 -3.80 19.68 44.35
CA ILE A 6 -4.21 18.37 43.83
C ILE A 6 -5.02 18.53 42.53
N GLU A 7 -5.85 19.57 42.45
CA GLU A 7 -6.62 19.90 41.25
C GLU A 7 -5.73 20.42 40.12
N GLU A 8 -4.78 21.33 40.41
CA GLU A 8 -3.82 21.82 39.40
C GLU A 8 -2.96 20.69 38.81
N ILE A 9 -2.53 19.74 39.64
CA ILE A 9 -1.78 18.56 39.20
C ILE A 9 -2.63 17.67 38.26
N ARG A 10 -3.92 17.46 38.59
CA ARG A 10 -4.84 16.72 37.71
C ARG A 10 -5.06 17.43 36.38
N GLN A 11 -5.26 18.75 36.41
CA GLN A 11 -5.54 19.56 35.24
C GLN A 11 -4.34 19.60 34.28
N ARG A 12 -3.12 19.78 34.81
CA ARG A 12 -1.87 19.69 34.02
C ARG A 12 -1.69 18.31 33.39
N LYS A 13 -2.00 17.24 34.12
CA LYS A 13 -1.85 15.86 33.62
C LYS A 13 -2.86 15.54 32.50
N LEU A 14 -4.09 16.05 32.61
CA LEU A 14 -5.12 15.95 31.56
C LEU A 14 -4.70 16.66 30.27
N ILE A 15 -4.18 17.90 30.38
CA ILE A 15 -3.72 18.67 29.21
C ILE A 15 -2.52 18.00 28.54
N ALA A 16 -1.56 17.49 29.33
CA ALA A 16 -0.41 16.77 28.80
C ALA A 16 -0.82 15.46 28.09
N LEU A 17 -1.79 14.73 28.65
CA LEU A 17 -2.31 13.50 28.05
C LEU A 17 -3.05 13.81 26.73
N GLN A 18 -3.89 14.85 26.72
CA GLN A 18 -4.63 15.27 25.53
C GLN A 18 -3.68 15.72 24.41
N ARG A 19 -2.59 16.42 24.73
CA ARG A 19 -1.55 16.78 23.75
C ARG A 19 -0.87 15.55 23.16
N ARG A 20 -0.46 14.58 23.99
CA ARG A 20 0.13 13.31 23.48
C ARG A 20 -0.80 12.59 22.53
N LEU A 21 -2.07 12.43 22.90
CA LEU A 21 -3.07 11.76 22.05
C LEU A 21 -3.25 12.49 20.71
N ALA A 22 -3.27 13.82 20.71
CA ALA A 22 -3.39 14.61 19.48
C ALA A 22 -2.17 14.48 18.55
N GLU A 23 -0.96 14.40 19.10
CA GLU A 23 0.26 14.15 18.33
C GLU A 23 0.29 12.73 17.75
N GLU A 24 -0.13 11.74 18.54
CA GLU A 24 -0.21 10.33 18.11
C GLU A 24 -1.25 10.15 17.00
N GLN A 25 -2.43 10.77 17.14
CA GLN A 25 -3.46 10.77 16.09
C GLN A 25 -2.97 11.42 14.80
N ARG A 26 -2.24 12.54 14.87
CA ARG A 26 -1.69 13.20 13.67
C ARG A 26 -0.68 12.32 12.95
N LYS A 27 0.21 11.64 13.69
CA LYS A 27 1.15 10.67 13.10
C LYS A 27 0.41 9.52 12.43
N ALA A 28 -0.53 8.88 13.14
CA ALA A 28 -1.30 7.78 12.60
C ALA A 28 -2.07 8.18 11.32
N GLN A 29 -2.69 9.38 11.30
CA GLN A 29 -3.38 9.88 10.10
C GLN A 29 -2.43 10.14 8.93
N MET A 30 -1.21 10.59 9.18
CA MET A 30 -0.22 10.82 8.13
C MET A 30 0.28 9.49 7.54
N GLU A 31 0.56 8.50 8.39
CA GLU A 31 0.96 7.15 7.97
C GLU A 31 -0.15 6.47 7.19
N GLN A 32 -1.40 6.55 7.66
CA GLN A 32 -2.55 5.98 6.95
C GLN A 32 -2.77 6.64 5.58
N GLN A 33 -2.53 7.94 5.43
CA GLN A 33 -2.65 8.61 4.12
C GLN A 33 -1.58 8.14 3.14
N ILE A 34 -0.34 7.97 3.59
CA ILE A 34 0.76 7.44 2.76
C ILE A 34 0.45 6.00 2.34
N GLU A 35 -0.03 5.19 3.27
CA GLU A 35 -0.40 3.79 3.01
C GLU A 35 -1.59 3.70 2.05
N MET A 36 -2.62 4.52 2.25
CA MET A 36 -3.78 4.59 1.35
C MET A 36 -3.40 5.07 -0.05
N GLN A 37 -2.51 6.04 -0.19
CA GLN A 37 -2.05 6.49 -1.51
C GLN A 37 -1.26 5.38 -2.22
N LYS A 38 -0.36 4.69 -1.52
CA LYS A 38 0.37 3.53 -2.07
C LYS A 38 -0.59 2.42 -2.48
N GLN A 39 -1.55 2.08 -1.62
CA GLN A 39 -2.55 1.05 -1.90
C GLN A 39 -3.49 1.48 -3.02
N ALA A 40 -3.87 2.76 -3.11
CA ALA A 40 -4.68 3.28 -4.20
C ALA A 40 -3.94 3.18 -5.53
N ILE A 41 -2.65 3.52 -5.56
CA ILE A 41 -1.80 3.34 -6.75
C ILE A 41 -1.73 1.85 -7.13
N LEU A 42 -1.43 0.97 -6.16
CA LEU A 42 -1.39 -0.48 -6.37
C LEU A 42 -2.73 -1.05 -6.86
N ARG A 43 -3.84 -0.50 -6.38
CA ARG A 43 -5.20 -0.93 -6.71
C ARG A 43 -5.65 -0.39 -8.07
N THR A 44 -5.18 0.78 -8.46
CA THR A 44 -5.39 1.33 -9.80
C THR A 44 -4.55 0.57 -10.81
N ILE A 45 -3.30 0.20 -10.51
CA ILE A 45 -2.38 -0.45 -11.47
C ILE A 45 -2.73 -1.89 -11.81
N LEU A 46 -3.38 -2.59 -10.89
CA LEU A 46 -3.79 -3.98 -11.07
C LEU A 46 -5.31 -4.10 -11.01
N THR A 47 -5.93 -4.55 -12.11
CA THR A 47 -7.33 -4.98 -12.05
C THR A 47 -7.50 -6.13 -11.05
N PRO A 48 -8.69 -6.27 -10.43
CA PRO A 48 -8.98 -7.42 -9.57
C PRO A 48 -8.73 -8.76 -10.28
N GLU A 49 -9.00 -8.86 -11.58
CA GLU A 49 -8.75 -10.04 -12.40
C GLU A 49 -7.25 -10.32 -12.57
N ALA A 50 -6.44 -9.30 -12.87
CA ALA A 50 -4.98 -9.43 -12.98
C ALA A 50 -4.35 -9.87 -11.65
N ARG A 51 -4.87 -9.40 -10.51
CA ARG A 51 -4.45 -9.87 -9.17
C ARG A 51 -4.76 -11.34 -8.97
N GLN A 52 -5.98 -11.78 -9.26
CA GLN A 52 -6.37 -13.18 -9.12
C GLN A 52 -5.50 -14.09 -10.01
N ARG A 53 -5.24 -13.66 -11.26
CA ARG A 53 -4.37 -14.39 -12.18
C ARG A 53 -2.91 -14.39 -11.70
N LEU A 54 -2.39 -13.27 -11.22
CA LEU A 54 -1.05 -13.18 -10.66
C LEU A 54 -0.90 -14.11 -9.45
N THR A 55 -1.89 -14.18 -8.56
CA THR A 55 -1.88 -15.13 -7.43
C THR A 55 -1.82 -16.57 -7.91
N ASN A 56 -2.65 -16.94 -8.88
CA ASN A 56 -2.62 -18.28 -9.47
C ASN A 56 -1.29 -18.55 -10.22
N LEU A 57 -0.75 -17.56 -10.92
CA LEU A 57 0.54 -17.64 -11.61
C LEU A 57 1.68 -17.80 -10.60
N LYS A 58 1.63 -17.10 -9.46
CA LYS A 58 2.63 -17.18 -8.40
C LYS A 58 2.74 -18.59 -7.82
N LEU A 59 1.63 -19.34 -7.80
CA LEU A 59 1.62 -20.75 -7.39
C LEU A 59 2.34 -21.67 -8.40
N VAL A 60 2.34 -21.32 -9.69
CA VAL A 60 2.91 -22.15 -10.77
C VAL A 60 4.32 -21.71 -11.13
N LYS A 61 4.57 -20.40 -11.22
CA LYS A 61 5.83 -19.74 -11.57
C LYS A 61 5.98 -18.42 -10.79
N SER A 62 6.39 -18.53 -9.51
CA SER A 62 6.61 -17.39 -8.61
C SER A 62 7.66 -16.39 -9.10
N GLU A 63 8.70 -16.88 -9.79
CA GLU A 63 9.79 -16.02 -10.30
C GLU A 63 9.27 -15.02 -11.34
N PHE A 64 8.41 -15.50 -12.25
CA PHE A 64 7.78 -14.69 -13.28
C PHE A 64 6.78 -13.68 -12.72
N ALA A 65 5.98 -14.11 -11.73
CA ALA A 65 5.08 -13.24 -11.00
C ALA A 65 5.83 -12.09 -10.33
N SER A 66 7.00 -12.38 -9.73
CA SER A 66 7.82 -11.38 -9.04
C SER A 66 8.41 -10.35 -10.02
N GLN A 67 8.84 -10.77 -11.21
CA GLN A 67 9.31 -9.87 -12.26
C GLN A 67 8.19 -8.96 -12.79
N LEU A 68 7.00 -9.51 -12.99
CA LEU A 68 5.81 -8.73 -13.37
C LEU A 68 5.42 -7.73 -12.28
N GLU A 69 5.42 -8.13 -11.00
CA GLU A 69 5.17 -7.21 -9.88
C GLU A 69 6.14 -6.02 -9.92
N LEU A 70 7.45 -6.28 -10.05
CA LEU A 70 8.47 -5.23 -10.13
C LEU A 70 8.28 -4.31 -11.33
N TYR A 71 8.00 -4.86 -12.51
CA TYR A 71 7.80 -4.09 -13.73
C TYR A 71 6.58 -3.17 -13.61
N LEU A 72 5.46 -3.69 -13.07
CA LEU A 72 4.24 -2.90 -12.87
C LEU A 72 4.42 -1.79 -11.85
N ILE A 73 5.14 -2.05 -10.76
CA ILE A 73 5.48 -1.02 -9.77
C ILE A 73 6.32 0.09 -10.41
N GLN A 74 7.33 -0.26 -11.20
CA GLN A 74 8.21 0.71 -11.85
C GLN A 74 7.43 1.59 -12.84
N LEU A 75 6.54 0.98 -13.60
CA LEU A 75 5.72 1.66 -14.59
C LEU A 75 4.64 2.55 -13.97
N ALA A 76 4.04 2.11 -12.86
CA ALA A 76 3.10 2.89 -12.08
C ALA A 76 3.74 4.17 -11.54
N GLN A 77 4.96 4.06 -11.00
CA GLN A 77 5.71 5.22 -10.51
C GLN A 77 6.08 6.21 -11.62
N GLN A 78 6.31 5.73 -12.84
CA GLN A 78 6.61 6.58 -13.99
C GLN A 78 5.37 7.28 -14.57
N GLY A 79 4.15 6.89 -14.18
CA GLY A 79 2.90 7.47 -14.71
C GLY A 79 2.73 7.28 -16.22
N LYS A 80 3.50 6.36 -16.82
CA LYS A 80 3.65 6.20 -18.28
C LYS A 80 2.85 5.05 -18.87
N LEU A 81 1.99 4.38 -18.10
CA LEU A 81 1.08 3.37 -18.65
C LEU A 81 -0.39 3.73 -18.57
N PRO A 82 -1.20 3.22 -19.51
CA PRO A 82 -2.63 3.08 -19.35
C PRO A 82 -2.89 2.12 -18.20
N VAL A 83 -3.01 2.71 -17.02
CA VAL A 83 -3.54 2.09 -15.83
C VAL A 83 -5.06 1.97 -16.05
N PRO A 84 -5.71 0.81 -15.87
CA PRO A 84 -5.25 -0.42 -15.18
C PRO A 84 -4.68 -1.52 -16.10
N LEU A 85 -3.73 -2.31 -15.60
CA LEU A 85 -3.25 -3.51 -16.30
C LEU A 85 -4.30 -4.63 -16.23
N THR A 86 -4.77 -5.07 -17.39
CA THR A 86 -5.77 -6.14 -17.54
C THR A 86 -5.16 -7.54 -17.57
N ASP A 87 -5.99 -8.56 -17.30
CA ASP A 87 -5.63 -9.97 -17.43
C ASP A 87 -5.01 -10.29 -18.79
N GLU A 88 -5.53 -9.71 -19.87
CA GLU A 88 -5.02 -9.94 -21.23
C GLU A 88 -3.59 -9.46 -21.42
N GLN A 89 -3.21 -8.31 -20.83
CA GLN A 89 -1.84 -7.81 -20.89
C GLN A 89 -0.89 -8.70 -20.08
N LEU A 90 -1.33 -9.12 -18.87
CA LEU A 90 -0.59 -10.07 -18.05
C LEU A 90 -0.37 -11.39 -18.82
N LYS A 91 -1.44 -11.91 -19.43
CA LYS A 91 -1.44 -13.15 -20.21
C LYS A 91 -0.58 -13.05 -21.47
N LYS A 92 -0.57 -11.90 -22.15
CA LYS A 92 0.34 -11.67 -23.29
C LYS A 92 1.80 -11.78 -22.88
N ILE A 93 2.18 -11.16 -21.75
CA ILE A 93 3.57 -11.23 -21.25
C ILE A 93 3.93 -12.67 -20.85
N ILE A 94 3.02 -13.39 -20.19
CA ILE A 94 3.20 -14.81 -19.81
C ILE A 94 3.36 -15.71 -21.04
N ASN A 95 2.50 -15.54 -22.05
CA ASN A 95 2.51 -16.37 -23.25
C ASN A 95 3.73 -16.06 -24.14
N SER A 96 4.12 -14.79 -24.27
CA SER A 96 5.26 -14.40 -25.10
C SER A 96 6.58 -14.99 -24.60
N THR A 97 6.78 -15.10 -23.29
CA THR A 97 8.01 -15.68 -22.73
C THR A 97 7.99 -17.21 -22.66
N SER A 98 6.81 -17.83 -22.65
CA SER A 98 6.70 -19.30 -22.72
C SER A 98 7.07 -19.86 -24.11
N ILE A 99 7.12 -19.02 -25.16
CA ILE A 99 7.46 -19.42 -26.54
C ILE A 99 8.97 -19.26 -26.82
N THR A 100 9.72 -18.54 -25.97
CA THR A 100 11.15 -18.27 -26.19
C THR A 100 12.12 -19.36 -25.66
N GLU A 101 11.62 -20.50 -25.19
CA GLU A 101 12.44 -21.64 -24.72
C GLU A 101 12.25 -22.93 -25.56
N THR A 102 11.95 -22.83 -26.86
CA THR A 102 11.96 -23.99 -27.79
C THR A 102 12.90 -23.76 -28.95
#